data_AF-A0A926H135-F1
#
_entry.id   AF-A0A926H135-F1
#
_cell.length_a   1.000
_cell.length_b   1.000
_cell.length_c   1.000
_cell.angle_alpha   90.00
_cell.angle_beta   90.00
_cell.angle_gamma   90.00
#
_symmetry.space_group_name_H-M   'P 1'
#
loop_
_entity.id
_entity.type
_entity.pdbx_description
1 polymer ?
#
loop_
_entity_poly.entity_id
_entity_poly.type
_entity_poly.pdbx_seq_one_letter_code
_entity_poly.pdbx_strand_id
1 'polypeptide(L)' 'ALPPQCRLIFQLVKEQGFSYREVADLLVLSPRTVETQIGIALKKIAATLRPLLES' A
#
# COMPACT_ATOMS: atom_id res chain seq x y z
N ALA A 1 4.65 -12.00 -3.83
CA ALA A 1 3.28 -11.43 -3.85
C ALA A 1 3.06 -10.43 -2.70
N LEU A 2 2.19 -9.42 -2.89
CA LEU A 2 1.75 -8.49 -1.83
C LEU A 2 0.77 -9.20 -0.89
N PRO A 3 0.93 -9.09 0.45
CA PRO A 3 -0.06 -9.58 1.40
C PRO A 3 -1.45 -8.97 1.12
N PRO A 4 -2.55 -9.70 1.37
CA PRO A 4 -3.91 -9.24 1.02
C PRO A 4 -4.24 -7.87 1.61
N GLN A 5 -3.87 -7.63 2.88
CA GLN A 5 -4.14 -6.37 3.56
C GLN A 5 -3.31 -5.19 3.00
N CYS A 6 -2.03 -5.41 2.67
CA CYS A 6 -1.23 -4.38 2.00
C CYS A 6 -1.83 -3.98 0.66
N ARG A 7 -2.33 -4.97 -0.09
CA ARG A 7 -2.93 -4.76 -1.41
C ARG A 7 -4.21 -3.95 -1.29
N LEU A 8 -5.12 -4.34 -0.40
CA LEU A 8 -6.35 -3.59 -0.15
C LEU A 8 -6.07 -2.13 0.22
N ILE A 9 -5.17 -1.91 1.19
CA ILE A 9 -4.77 -0.56 1.63
C ILE A 9 -4.18 0.25 0.46
N PHE A 10 -3.31 -0.36 -0.35
CA PHE A 10 -2.74 0.28 -1.53
C PHE A 10 -3.82 0.70 -2.55
N GLN A 11 -4.78 -0.18 -2.84
CA GLN A 11 -5.85 0.12 -3.80
C GLN A 11 -6.74 1.25 -3.30
N LEU A 12 -7.16 1.23 -2.03
CA LEU A 12 -7.97 2.29 -1.44
C LEU A 12 -7.27 3.66 -1.54
N VAL A 13 -5.97 3.70 -1.22
CA VAL A 13 -5.20 4.95 -1.21
C VAL A 13 -4.82 5.43 -2.62
N LYS A 14 -4.32 4.55 -3.48
CA LYS A 14 -3.68 4.92 -4.76
C LYS A 14 -4.60 4.80 -5.96
N GLU A 15 -5.53 3.85 -5.96
CA GLU A 15 -6.47 3.65 -7.08
C GLU A 15 -7.79 4.39 -6.82
N GLN A 16 -8.28 4.37 -5.58
CA GLN A 16 -9.56 4.97 -5.21
C GLN A 16 -9.44 6.36 -4.58
N GLY A 17 -8.23 6.80 -4.24
CA GLY A 17 -7.96 8.16 -3.78
C GLY A 17 -8.36 8.47 -2.34
N PHE A 18 -8.67 7.46 -1.52
CA PHE A 18 -8.94 7.68 -0.10
C PHE A 18 -7.71 8.21 0.64
N SER A 19 -7.94 9.13 1.57
CA SER A 19 -6.92 9.57 2.51
C SER A 19 -6.53 8.46 3.49
N TYR A 20 -5.35 8.57 4.09
CA TYR A 20 -4.87 7.56 5.05
C TYR A 20 -5.77 7.47 6.28
N ARG A 21 -6.44 8.58 6.63
CA ARG A 21 -7.38 8.66 7.75
C ARG A 21 -8.67 7.91 7.43
N GLU A 22 -9.24 8.13 6.25
CA GLU A 22 -10.46 7.41 5.83
C GLU A 22 -10.22 5.90 5.75
N VAL A 23 -9.07 5.47 5.22
CA VAL A 23 -8.70 4.04 5.20
C VAL A 23 -8.48 3.48 6.61
N ALA A 24 -7.88 4.27 7.50
CA ALA A 24 -7.69 3.87 8.89
C ALA A 24 -9.04 3.67 9.60
N ASP A 25 -9.98 4.59 9.41
CA ASP A 25 -11.33 4.52 9.98
C ASP A 25 -12.13 3.36 9.37
N LEU A 26 -12.08 3.16 8.05
CA LEU A 26 -12.77 2.07 7.34
C LEU A 26 -12.30 0.68 7.76
N LEU A 27 -11.00 0.52 8.03
CA LEU A 27 -10.40 -0.78 8.35
C LEU A 27 -10.16 -0.98 9.86
N VAL A 28 -10.57 -0.02 10.69
CA VAL A 28 -10.35 -0.03 12.15
C VAL A 28 -8.85 -0.19 12.48
N LEU A 29 -8.01 0.62 11.83
CA LEU A 29 -6.56 0.66 11.99
C LEU A 29 -6.10 2.03 12.46
N SER A 30 -4.82 2.16 12.84
CA SER A 30 -4.21 3.47 13.01
C SER A 30 -3.76 4.05 11.65
N PRO A 31 -3.78 5.38 11.45
CA PRO A 31 -3.19 6.01 10.27
C PRO A 31 -1.72 5.64 10.06
N ARG A 32 -0.98 5.40 11.15
CA ARG A 32 0.42 4.94 11.11
C ARG A 32 0.54 3.52 10.53
N THR A 33 -0.42 2.65 10.84
CA THR A 33 -0.49 1.31 10.25
C THR A 33 -0.73 1.43 8.74
N VAL A 34 -1.67 2.27 8.32
CA VAL A 34 -1.95 2.52 6.89
C VAL A 34 -0.69 2.99 6.15
N GLU A 35 -0.01 4.01 6.68
CA GLU A 35 1.25 4.52 6.14
C GLU A 35 2.32 3.42 6.01
N THR A 36 2.49 2.61 7.06
CA THR A 36 3.46 1.50 7.08
C THR A 36 3.13 0.46 6.00
N GLN A 37 1.86 0.09 5.85
CA GLN A 37 1.41 -0.88 4.87
C GLN A 37 1.58 -0.37 3.43
N ILE A 38 1.35 0.93 3.18
CA ILE A 38 1.67 1.58 1.89
C ILE A 38 3.18 1.53 1.61
N GLY A 39 4.02 1.85 2.59
CA GLY A 39 5.48 1.79 2.43
C GLY A 39 5.97 0.38 2.09
N ILE A 40 5.43 -0.65 2.76
CA ILE A 40 5.72 -2.06 2.44
C ILE A 40 5.26 -2.40 1.03
N ALA A 41 4.07 -1.94 0.63
CA ALA A 41 3.54 -2.21 -0.69
C ALA A 41 4.43 -1.64 -1.79
N LEU A 42 4.80 -0.36 -1.68
CA LEU A 42 5.68 0.33 -2.63
C LEU A 42 7.05 -0.32 -2.71
N LYS A 43 7.67 -0.69 -1.58
CA LYS A 43 8.96 -1.39 -1.58
C LYS A 43 8.90 -2.72 -2.33
N LYS A 44 7.83 -3.50 -2.15
CA LYS A 44 7.64 -4.77 -2.87
C LYS A 44 7.42 -4.58 -4.36
N ILE A 45 6.64 -3.56 -4.74
CA ILE A 45 6.42 -3.21 -6.15
C ILE A 45 7.74 -2.80 -6.79
N ALA A 46 8.48 -1.87 -6.18
CA ALA A 46 9.77 -1.41 -6.67
C ALA A 46 10.79 -2.56 -6.82
N ALA A 47 10.87 -3.46 -5.83
CA ALA A 47 11.74 -4.64 -5.91
C ALA A 47 11.36 -5.60 -7.06
N THR A 48 10.08 -5.66 -7.42
CA THR A 48 9.58 -6.49 -8.53
C THR A 48 9.86 -5.83 -9.88
N LEU A 49 9.79 -4.50 -9.95
CA LEU A 49 10.04 -3.75 -11.18
C LEU A 49 11.54 -3.58 -11.48
N ARG A 50 12.40 -3.53 -10.45
CA ARG A 50 13.84 -3.29 -10.60
C ARG A 50 14.51 -4.15 -11.69
N PRO A 51 14.34 -5.48 -11.73
CA PRO A 51 14.98 -6.30 -12.76
C PRO A 51 14.50 -6.00 -14.19
N LEU A 52 13.30 -5.43 -14.36
CA LEU A 52 12.72 -5.07 -15.65
C LEU A 52 13.17 -3.70 -16.16
N LEU A 53 13.69 -2.85 -15.27
CA LEU A 53 14.15 -1.51 -15.58
C LEU A 53 15.66 -1.45 -15.79
N GLU A 54 16.40 -2.45 -15.29
CA GLU A 54 17.86 -2.56 -15.37
C GLU A 54 18.33 -3.45 -16.55
N SER A 55 17.41 -3.84 -17.44
CA SER A 55 17.66 -4.61 -18.68
C SER A 55 17.57 -3.72 -19.91
#